data_AF-Q58804-F1
#
_entry.id   AF-Q58804-F1
#
_cell.length_a   1.000
_cell.length_b   1.000
_cell.length_c   1.000
_cell.angle_alpha   90.00
_cell.angle_beta   90.00
_cell.angle_gamma   90.00
#
_symmetry.space_group_name_H-M   'P 1'
#
loop_
_entity.id
_entity.type
_entity.pdbx_description
1 polymer ?
#
loop_
_entity_poly.entity_id
_entity_poly.type
_entity_poly.pdbx_seq_one_letter_code
_entity_poly.pdbx_strand_id
1 'polypeptide(L)'
;METMKAKELAQKILLDIYRNLDEFSKDIIRGDLADIEFKGFYLKGKNGEKAYIRNLDDFENLKDFDVEMRKYKLKSINLKNLDEGLMIINLSSRVSKEYKFEANEYSIIYPSNNTTIEFKERVLKWMELEDDELDEKIIEFDTKMNEILEELLEDVEVEEEISVYIDVFMDVNKIENFVEKDDERIIIWIHPVFLFSNDDVLRGLLAYELSRFKSRFLEVGYKDIIKYCRELKKLTNKKPKVLEKIKDIANKYGDIDSLNLINEIENE
;
A
#
# COMPACT_ATOMS: atom_id res chain seq x y z
N MET A 1 -22.38 -4.53 -45.93
CA MET A 1 -21.34 -4.39 -44.89
C MET A 1 -22.05 -4.58 -43.56
N GLU A 2 -21.75 -5.66 -42.85
CA GLU A 2 -22.41 -5.97 -41.57
C GLU A 2 -22.23 -4.78 -40.62
N THR A 3 -23.33 -4.25 -40.12
CA THR A 3 -23.33 -3.03 -39.33
C THR A 3 -23.49 -3.44 -37.88
N MET A 4 -22.39 -3.42 -37.14
CA MET A 4 -22.42 -3.68 -35.70
C MET A 4 -22.96 -2.45 -34.98
N LYS A 5 -23.72 -2.72 -33.92
CA LYS A 5 -24.30 -1.69 -33.06
C LYS A 5 -23.34 -1.29 -31.94
N ALA A 6 -23.48 -0.07 -31.43
CA ALA A 6 -22.59 0.49 -30.42
C ALA A 6 -22.59 -0.33 -29.13
N LYS A 7 -23.79 -0.73 -28.64
CA LYS A 7 -23.90 -1.59 -27.45
C LYS A 7 -23.27 -2.96 -27.66
N GLU A 8 -23.51 -3.56 -28.83
CA GLU A 8 -22.95 -4.87 -29.19
C GLU A 8 -21.40 -4.82 -29.24
N LEU A 9 -20.84 -3.79 -29.88
CA LEU A 9 -19.39 -3.61 -29.94
C LEU A 9 -18.80 -3.32 -28.55
N ALA A 10 -19.45 -2.47 -27.74
CA ALA A 10 -18.98 -2.18 -26.39
C ALA A 10 -18.95 -3.44 -25.51
N GLN A 11 -20.02 -4.25 -25.55
CA GLN A 11 -20.08 -5.51 -24.81
C GLN A 11 -18.98 -6.48 -25.26
N LYS A 12 -18.73 -6.56 -26.57
CA LYS A 12 -17.65 -7.39 -27.12
C LYS A 12 -16.28 -6.93 -26.65
N ILE A 13 -16.02 -5.62 -26.63
CA ILE A 13 -14.77 -5.04 -26.12
C ILE A 13 -14.61 -5.32 -24.62
N LEU A 14 -15.66 -5.15 -23.81
CA LEU A 14 -15.61 -5.43 -22.37
C LEU A 14 -15.29 -6.91 -22.09
N LEU A 15 -15.91 -7.84 -22.84
CA LEU A 15 -15.61 -9.26 -22.75
C LEU A 15 -14.17 -9.58 -23.17
N ASP A 16 -13.69 -8.96 -24.25
CA ASP A 16 -12.32 -9.16 -24.71
C ASP A 16 -11.30 -8.55 -23.73
N ILE A 17 -11.59 -7.42 -23.09
CA ILE A 17 -10.78 -6.88 -21.98
C ILE A 17 -10.70 -7.95 -20.89
N TYR A 18 -11.84 -8.33 -20.31
CA TYR A 18 -11.89 -9.26 -19.18
C TYR A 18 -11.18 -10.58 -19.45
N ARG A 19 -11.39 -11.17 -20.64
CA ARG A 19 -10.76 -12.45 -21.03
C ARG A 19 -9.23 -12.39 -21.10
N ASN A 20 -8.67 -11.22 -21.44
CA ASN A 20 -7.23 -11.04 -21.63
C ASN A 20 -6.51 -10.43 -20.42
N LEU A 21 -7.23 -10.06 -19.35
CA LEU A 21 -6.61 -9.68 -18.08
C LEU A 21 -5.86 -10.88 -17.46
N ASP A 22 -4.84 -10.58 -16.66
CA ASP A 22 -4.22 -11.53 -15.75
C ASP A 22 -5.19 -11.93 -14.63
N GLU A 23 -4.95 -13.06 -13.95
CA GLU A 23 -5.88 -13.55 -12.93
C GLU A 23 -6.02 -12.59 -11.75
N PHE A 24 -4.95 -11.93 -11.30
CA PHE A 24 -5.05 -10.97 -10.20
C PHE A 24 -5.99 -9.80 -10.55
N SER A 25 -5.84 -9.20 -11.73
CA SER A 25 -6.77 -8.19 -12.21
C SER A 25 -8.22 -8.69 -12.35
N LYS A 26 -8.42 -9.98 -12.71
CA LYS A 26 -9.77 -10.56 -12.74
C LYS A 26 -10.33 -10.76 -11.34
N ASP A 27 -9.50 -11.14 -10.38
CA ASP A 27 -9.91 -11.36 -8.99
C ASP A 27 -10.32 -10.04 -8.33
N ILE A 28 -9.62 -8.93 -8.62
CA ILE A 28 -10.06 -7.58 -8.23
C ILE A 28 -11.50 -7.31 -8.71
N ILE A 29 -11.80 -7.62 -9.97
CA ILE A 29 -13.13 -7.42 -10.55
C ILE A 29 -14.16 -8.39 -9.94
N ARG A 30 -13.82 -9.67 -9.79
CA ARG A 30 -14.72 -10.70 -9.24
C ARG A 30 -15.07 -10.43 -7.77
N GLY A 31 -14.10 -9.92 -7.01
CA GLY A 31 -14.23 -9.58 -5.61
C GLY A 31 -14.84 -8.20 -5.35
N ASP A 32 -15.16 -7.44 -6.40
CA ASP A 32 -15.66 -6.06 -6.29
C ASP A 32 -14.74 -5.17 -5.42
N LEU A 33 -13.42 -5.34 -5.58
CA LEU A 33 -12.41 -4.71 -4.74
C LEU A 33 -12.06 -3.28 -5.18
N ALA A 34 -12.49 -2.88 -6.38
CA ALA A 34 -12.18 -1.56 -6.93
C ALA A 34 -13.16 -1.14 -8.02
N ASP A 35 -13.42 0.16 -8.08
CA ASP A 35 -14.05 0.82 -9.22
C ASP A 35 -13.16 0.68 -10.47
N ILE A 36 -13.80 0.44 -11.62
CA ILE A 36 -13.12 0.27 -12.91
C ILE A 36 -13.25 1.56 -13.74
N GLU A 37 -12.12 2.23 -13.97
CA GLU A 37 -12.03 3.35 -14.91
C GLU A 37 -11.39 2.91 -16.23
N PHE A 38 -12.00 3.25 -17.36
CA PHE A 38 -11.45 3.03 -18.69
C PHE A 38 -10.88 4.32 -19.29
N LYS A 39 -9.62 4.29 -19.70
CA LYS A 39 -8.98 5.36 -20.46
C LYS A 39 -8.80 4.97 -21.92
N GLY A 40 -9.22 5.83 -22.84
CA GLY A 40 -9.09 5.58 -24.28
C GLY A 40 -10.13 4.62 -24.85
N PHE A 41 -11.09 4.15 -24.04
CA PHE A 41 -12.26 3.42 -24.53
C PHE A 41 -13.27 4.40 -25.12
N TYR A 42 -13.32 4.46 -26.45
CA TYR A 42 -14.36 5.20 -27.15
C TYR A 42 -14.80 4.47 -28.41
N LEU A 43 -16.07 4.66 -28.74
CA LEU A 43 -16.69 4.24 -29.99
C LEU A 43 -16.81 5.44 -30.92
N LYS A 44 -16.71 5.19 -32.23
CA LYS A 44 -16.94 6.21 -33.25
C LYS A 44 -18.04 5.73 -34.20
N GLY A 45 -19.07 6.55 -34.36
CA GLY A 45 -20.19 6.31 -35.26
C GLY A 45 -19.83 6.66 -36.70
N LYS A 46 -20.55 6.03 -37.64
CA LYS A 46 -20.37 6.28 -39.08
C LYS A 46 -20.73 7.70 -39.51
N ASN A 47 -21.53 8.43 -38.72
CA ASN A 47 -21.92 9.81 -39.00
C ASN A 47 -21.14 10.83 -38.15
N GLY A 48 -20.04 10.40 -37.52
CA GLY A 48 -19.17 11.26 -36.73
C GLY A 48 -19.51 11.31 -35.23
N GLU A 49 -20.48 10.53 -34.77
CA GLU A 49 -20.77 10.37 -33.34
C GLU A 49 -19.54 9.83 -32.61
N LYS A 50 -19.32 10.26 -31.37
CA LYS A 50 -18.24 9.75 -30.53
C LYS A 50 -18.76 9.53 -29.11
N ALA A 51 -18.70 8.29 -28.65
CA ALA A 51 -19.11 7.92 -27.30
C ALA A 51 -17.88 7.42 -26.53
N TYR A 52 -17.67 7.95 -25.33
CA TYR A 52 -16.61 7.51 -24.44
C TYR A 52 -17.25 6.64 -23.35
N ILE A 53 -16.59 5.53 -23.02
CA ILE A 53 -16.95 4.68 -21.89
C ILE A 53 -15.84 4.87 -20.88
N ARG A 54 -16.11 5.55 -19.76
CA ARG A 54 -15.13 5.82 -18.69
C ARG A 54 -15.29 4.87 -17.53
N ASN A 55 -16.47 4.29 -17.33
CA ASN A 55 -16.77 3.31 -16.29
C ASN A 55 -17.90 2.38 -16.79
N LEU A 56 -18.37 1.47 -15.94
CA LEU A 56 -19.45 0.54 -16.29
C LEU A 56 -20.82 1.24 -16.43
N ASP A 57 -21.09 2.28 -15.64
CA ASP A 57 -22.32 3.08 -15.73
C ASP A 57 -22.48 3.75 -17.11
N ASP A 58 -21.38 4.22 -17.70
CA ASP A 58 -21.37 4.79 -19.05
C ASP A 58 -21.79 3.76 -20.11
N PHE A 59 -21.49 2.47 -19.90
CA PHE A 59 -21.92 1.39 -20.79
C PHE A 59 -23.42 1.14 -20.66
N GLU A 60 -23.97 1.11 -19.45
CA GLU A 60 -25.41 0.92 -19.23
C GLU A 60 -26.23 2.01 -19.93
N ASN A 61 -25.73 3.25 -19.87
CA ASN A 61 -26.35 4.44 -20.44
C ASN A 61 -26.00 4.69 -21.92
N LEU A 62 -25.19 3.83 -22.55
CA LEU A 62 -24.75 4.00 -23.93
C LEU A 62 -25.95 3.99 -24.90
N LYS A 63 -26.16 5.07 -25.64
CA LYS A 63 -27.12 5.07 -26.75
C LYS A 63 -26.60 4.25 -27.91
N ASP A 64 -27.50 3.54 -28.58
CA ASP A 64 -27.11 2.66 -29.67
C ASP A 64 -27.04 3.40 -31.02
N PHE A 65 -26.00 3.14 -31.80
CA PHE A 65 -25.75 3.73 -33.12
C PHE A 65 -24.83 2.85 -33.97
N ASP A 66 -24.74 3.14 -35.27
CA ASP A 66 -23.90 2.37 -36.19
C ASP A 66 -22.44 2.77 -36.04
N VAL A 67 -21.59 1.82 -35.63
CA VAL A 67 -20.17 2.07 -35.35
C VAL A 67 -19.26 1.81 -36.55
N GLU A 68 -18.15 2.55 -36.59
CA GLU A 68 -16.98 2.23 -37.40
C GLU A 68 -16.22 1.03 -36.79
N MET A 69 -15.74 0.13 -37.64
CA MET A 69 -14.87 -0.97 -37.20
C MET A 69 -13.49 -0.44 -36.80
N ARG A 70 -13.00 -0.92 -35.65
CA ARG A 70 -11.71 -0.49 -35.09
C ARG A 70 -10.94 -1.68 -34.55
N LYS A 71 -9.61 -1.55 -34.53
CA LYS A 71 -8.71 -2.38 -33.75
C LYS A 71 -8.47 -1.71 -32.41
N TYR A 72 -8.81 -2.38 -31.32
CA TYR A 72 -8.49 -1.97 -29.95
C TYR A 72 -7.22 -2.70 -29.49
N LYS A 73 -6.41 -2.03 -28.68
CA LYS A 73 -5.23 -2.59 -28.02
C LYS A 73 -5.30 -2.25 -26.53
N LEU A 74 -5.24 -3.27 -25.68
CA LEU A 74 -4.99 -3.12 -24.25
C LEU A 74 -3.55 -2.64 -24.07
N LYS A 75 -3.36 -1.48 -23.45
CA LYS A 75 -2.04 -0.85 -23.27
C LYS A 75 -1.49 -1.12 -21.89
N SER A 76 -2.27 -0.84 -20.86
CA SER A 76 -1.85 -1.11 -19.49
C SER A 76 -3.03 -1.20 -18.55
N ILE A 77 -2.83 -1.93 -17.45
CA ILE A 77 -3.68 -1.91 -16.26
C ILE A 77 -2.92 -1.13 -15.20
N ASN A 78 -3.53 -0.11 -14.61
CA ASN A 78 -2.93 0.65 -13.53
C ASN A 78 -3.67 0.39 -12.23
N LEU A 79 -2.99 -0.33 -11.36
CA LEU A 79 -3.40 -0.72 -10.01
C LEU A 79 -2.71 0.16 -8.96
N LYS A 80 -2.07 1.27 -9.34
CA LYS A 80 -1.33 2.13 -8.41
C LYS A 80 -2.19 2.65 -7.25
N ASN A 81 -3.49 2.83 -7.50
CA ASN A 81 -4.47 3.32 -6.54
C ASN A 81 -5.46 2.21 -6.12
N LEU A 82 -5.06 0.95 -6.21
CA LEU A 82 -5.91 -0.17 -5.80
C LEU A 82 -6.34 -0.03 -4.32
N ASP A 83 -5.45 0.47 -3.47
CA ASP A 83 -5.70 0.77 -2.06
C ASP A 83 -6.76 1.85 -1.84
N GLU A 84 -6.99 2.71 -2.84
CA GLU A 84 -8.05 3.73 -2.84
C GLU A 84 -9.34 3.18 -3.49
N GLY A 85 -9.39 1.89 -3.80
CA GLY A 85 -10.51 1.24 -4.48
C GLY A 85 -10.60 1.57 -5.97
N LEU A 86 -9.47 1.80 -6.67
CA LEU A 86 -9.48 2.19 -8.08
C LEU A 86 -8.52 1.36 -8.97
N MET A 87 -9.07 0.81 -10.05
CA MET A 87 -8.33 0.16 -11.14
C MET A 87 -8.55 0.90 -12.46
N ILE A 88 -7.48 1.30 -13.14
CA ILE A 88 -7.56 2.05 -14.41
C ILE A 88 -7.06 1.19 -15.58
N ILE A 89 -7.95 0.87 -16.52
CA ILE A 89 -7.68 0.11 -17.74
C ILE A 89 -7.43 1.07 -18.90
N ASN A 90 -6.20 1.08 -19.43
CA ASN A 90 -5.81 1.93 -20.55
C ASN A 90 -5.90 1.17 -21.87
N LEU A 91 -6.68 1.71 -22.79
CA LEU A 91 -6.85 1.22 -24.15
C LEU A 91 -6.34 2.24 -25.17
N SER A 92 -6.08 1.73 -26.37
CA SER A 92 -5.97 2.56 -27.57
C SER A 92 -6.77 1.93 -28.71
N SER A 93 -7.21 2.75 -29.66
CA SER A 93 -7.94 2.24 -30.83
C SER A 93 -7.54 2.95 -32.12
N ARG A 94 -7.54 2.19 -33.22
CA ARG A 94 -7.31 2.70 -34.58
C ARG A 94 -8.34 2.13 -35.54
N VAL A 95 -8.62 2.85 -36.62
CA VAL A 95 -9.53 2.37 -37.69
C VAL A 95 -9.00 1.05 -38.26
N SER A 96 -9.91 0.12 -38.54
CA SER A 96 -9.60 -1.21 -39.08
C SER A 96 -10.71 -1.65 -40.02
N LYS A 97 -10.41 -2.56 -40.96
CA LYS A 97 -11.43 -3.13 -41.87
C LYS A 97 -12.48 -3.97 -41.12
N GLU A 98 -12.06 -4.60 -40.04
CA GLU A 98 -12.85 -5.47 -39.17
C GLU A 98 -12.45 -5.22 -37.71
N TYR A 99 -13.35 -5.58 -36.78
CA TYR A 99 -13.05 -5.55 -35.35
C TYR A 99 -11.87 -6.46 -35.01
N LYS A 100 -10.92 -5.94 -34.23
CA LYS A 100 -9.81 -6.72 -33.65
C LYS A 100 -9.51 -6.23 -32.25
N PHE A 101 -9.11 -7.15 -31.37
CA PHE A 101 -8.60 -6.85 -30.05
C PHE A 101 -7.19 -7.42 -29.92
N GLU A 102 -6.26 -6.65 -29.34
CA GLU A 102 -4.87 -7.05 -29.11
C GLU A 102 -4.51 -6.81 -27.64
N ALA A 103 -3.97 -7.84 -26.98
CA ALA A 103 -3.62 -7.79 -25.55
C ALA A 103 -2.32 -8.54 -25.24
N ASN A 104 -1.45 -8.70 -26.22
CA ASN A 104 -0.31 -9.61 -26.12
C ASN A 104 0.87 -9.00 -25.33
N GLU A 105 0.88 -7.68 -25.14
CA GLU A 105 2.03 -6.90 -24.63
C GLU A 105 1.59 -5.72 -23.75
N TYR A 106 0.50 -5.85 -23.00
CA TYR A 106 0.12 -4.80 -22.07
C TYR A 106 0.98 -4.87 -20.80
N SER A 107 1.18 -3.73 -20.14
CA SER A 107 1.87 -3.67 -18.86
C SER A 107 0.91 -3.57 -17.68
N ILE A 108 1.28 -4.14 -16.54
CA ILE A 108 0.57 -3.94 -15.28
C ILE A 108 1.42 -3.00 -14.42
N ILE A 109 0.84 -1.87 -14.02
CA ILE A 109 1.42 -0.93 -13.06
C ILE A 109 0.82 -1.30 -11.72
N TYR A 110 1.54 -2.12 -10.95
CA TYR A 110 1.13 -2.46 -9.59
C TYR A 110 1.16 -1.23 -8.67
N PRO A 111 0.48 -1.28 -7.51
CA PRO A 111 0.80 -0.40 -6.39
C PRO A 111 2.31 -0.31 -6.28
N SER A 112 2.84 0.91 -6.32
CA SER A 112 4.21 1.13 -5.89
C SER A 112 4.19 0.99 -4.37
N ASN A 113 4.14 -0.26 -3.89
CA ASN A 113 4.58 -0.58 -2.55
C ASN A 113 6.06 -0.23 -2.60
N ASN A 114 6.36 0.98 -2.14
CA ASN A 114 7.71 1.42 -1.80
C ASN A 114 8.12 0.54 -0.63
N THR A 115 8.39 -0.73 -0.92
CA THR A 115 8.76 -1.79 -0.01
C THR A 115 9.94 -2.48 -0.65
N THR A 116 11.02 -2.60 0.09
CA THR A 116 12.29 -3.11 -0.42
C THR A 116 12.32 -4.64 -0.46
N ILE A 117 13.42 -5.22 -0.96
CA ILE A 117 13.65 -6.66 -0.90
C ILE A 117 13.63 -7.14 0.56
N GLU A 118 14.26 -6.39 1.46
CA GLU A 118 14.29 -6.70 2.90
C GLU A 118 12.88 -6.84 3.50
N PHE A 119 11.95 -5.96 3.11
CA PHE A 119 10.56 -6.07 3.54
C PHE A 119 9.91 -7.36 3.06
N LYS A 120 10.10 -7.70 1.78
CA LYS A 120 9.54 -8.93 1.19
C LYS A 120 10.11 -10.19 1.85
N GLU A 121 11.39 -10.19 2.18
CA GLU A 121 12.03 -11.30 2.90
C GLU A 121 11.45 -11.47 4.31
N ARG A 122 11.19 -10.38 5.02
CA ARG A 122 10.54 -10.45 6.34
C ARG A 122 9.09 -10.91 6.26
N VAL A 123 8.33 -10.44 5.27
CA VAL A 123 6.97 -10.92 5.03
C VAL A 123 6.97 -12.41 4.69
N LEU A 124 7.87 -12.87 3.81
CA LEU A 124 8.00 -14.28 3.48
C LEU A 124 8.33 -15.11 4.72
N LYS A 125 9.33 -14.66 5.51
CA LYS A 125 9.72 -15.32 6.76
C LYS A 125 8.56 -15.42 7.76
N TRP A 126 7.71 -14.39 7.85
CA TRP A 126 6.49 -14.43 8.66
C TRP A 126 5.48 -15.45 8.12
N MET A 127 5.24 -15.47 6.80
CA MET A 127 4.29 -16.37 6.16
C MET A 127 4.73 -17.84 6.16
N GLU A 128 6.02 -18.10 6.30
CA GLU A 128 6.60 -19.45 6.35
C GLU A 128 6.66 -20.04 7.76
N LEU A 129 6.32 -19.27 8.80
CA LEU A 129 6.22 -19.80 10.17
C LEU A 129 5.03 -20.76 10.24
N GLU A 130 5.29 -21.98 10.71
CA GLU A 130 4.22 -22.92 11.07
C GLU A 130 3.49 -22.41 12.34
N ASP A 131 2.24 -22.84 12.55
CA ASP A 131 1.40 -22.33 13.65
C ASP A 131 2.10 -22.40 15.02
N ASP A 132 2.78 -23.52 15.34
CA ASP A 132 3.51 -23.70 16.60
C ASP A 132 4.71 -22.73 16.72
N GLU A 133 5.41 -22.45 15.62
CA GLU A 133 6.53 -21.50 15.59
C GLU A 133 6.05 -20.05 15.68
N LEU A 134 4.91 -19.76 15.05
CA LEU A 134 4.26 -18.47 15.12
C LEU A 134 3.83 -18.14 16.55
N ASP A 135 3.16 -19.06 17.23
CA ASP A 135 2.74 -18.90 18.62
C ASP A 135 3.95 -18.65 19.55
N GLU A 136 5.03 -19.41 19.39
CA GLU A 136 6.27 -19.20 20.15
C GLU A 136 6.85 -17.79 19.90
N LYS A 137 6.90 -17.37 18.63
CA LYS A 137 7.41 -16.04 18.25
C LYS A 137 6.56 -14.90 18.78
N ILE A 138 5.24 -15.05 18.80
CA ILE A 138 4.33 -14.05 19.34
C ILE A 138 4.54 -13.91 20.84
N ILE A 139 4.65 -15.02 21.58
CA ILE A 139 4.91 -14.99 23.03
C ILE A 139 6.26 -14.33 23.35
N GLU A 140 7.31 -14.65 22.59
CA GLU A 140 8.63 -14.01 22.72
C GLU A 140 8.53 -12.50 22.47
N PHE A 141 7.80 -12.10 21.43
CA PHE A 141 7.60 -10.70 21.07
C PHE A 141 6.84 -9.94 22.16
N ASP A 142 5.71 -10.48 22.64
CA ASP A 142 4.89 -9.84 23.68
C ASP A 142 5.68 -9.66 24.97
N THR A 143 6.45 -10.66 25.38
CA THR A 143 7.33 -10.58 26.57
C THR A 143 8.33 -9.43 26.41
N LYS A 144 9.00 -9.38 25.26
CA LYS A 144 10.00 -8.36 24.96
C LYS A 144 9.41 -6.95 24.85
N MET A 145 8.24 -6.81 24.23
CA MET A 145 7.58 -5.52 24.12
C MET A 145 7.11 -4.99 25.47
N ASN A 146 6.66 -5.87 26.37
CA ASN A 146 6.30 -5.47 27.74
C ASN A 146 7.51 -4.99 28.53
N GLU A 147 8.66 -5.69 28.46
CA GLU A 147 9.90 -5.24 29.11
C GLU A 147 10.33 -3.85 28.59
N ILE A 148 10.34 -3.66 27.26
CA ILE A 148 10.66 -2.38 26.63
C ILE A 148 9.67 -1.27 27.03
N LEU A 149 8.38 -1.61 27.13
CA LEU A 149 7.34 -0.67 27.53
C LEU A 149 7.53 -0.20 28.97
N GLU A 150 7.79 -1.13 29.90
CA GLU A 150 8.06 -0.81 31.30
C GLU A 150 9.26 0.13 31.43
N GLU A 151 10.38 -0.17 30.74
CA GLU A 151 11.56 0.70 30.70
C GLU A 151 11.22 2.13 30.23
N LEU A 152 10.43 2.28 29.16
CA LEU A 152 10.06 3.58 28.62
C LEU A 152 9.13 4.38 29.56
N LEU A 153 8.29 3.68 30.33
CA LEU A 153 7.36 4.30 31.27
C LEU A 153 8.02 4.77 32.57
N GLU A 154 9.19 4.24 32.94
CA GLU A 154 9.96 4.74 34.09
C GLU A 154 10.32 6.23 33.96
N ASP A 155 10.60 6.68 32.73
CA ASP A 155 11.02 8.05 32.44
C ASP A 155 9.86 9.00 32.10
N VAL A 156 8.67 8.45 31.82
CA VAL A 156 7.51 9.20 31.32
C VAL A 156 6.21 8.66 31.93
N GLU A 157 5.64 9.40 32.88
CA GLU A 157 4.31 9.09 33.41
C GLU A 157 3.26 9.13 32.29
N VAL A 158 2.41 8.10 32.21
CA VAL A 158 1.21 7.99 31.35
C VAL A 158 0.03 7.62 32.24
N GLU A 159 -1.15 8.19 32.01
CA GLU A 159 -2.33 7.93 32.86
C GLU A 159 -3.08 6.69 32.40
N GLU A 160 -3.07 6.44 31.09
CA GLU A 160 -3.71 5.32 30.44
C GLU A 160 -2.87 4.03 30.56
N GLU A 161 -3.55 2.89 30.67
CA GLU A 161 -2.92 1.58 30.53
C GLU A 161 -2.45 1.41 29.07
N ILE A 162 -1.22 0.96 28.86
CA ILE A 162 -0.69 0.72 27.51
C ILE A 162 -0.54 -0.77 27.29
N SER A 163 -1.07 -1.26 26.17
CA SER A 163 -0.87 -2.63 25.71
C SER A 163 -0.32 -2.64 24.29
N VAL A 164 0.57 -3.58 23.99
CA VAL A 164 1.24 -3.68 22.71
C VAL A 164 1.11 -5.11 22.20
N TYR A 165 0.69 -5.27 20.95
CA TYR A 165 0.48 -6.58 20.33
C TYR A 165 1.03 -6.59 18.91
N ILE A 166 1.40 -7.75 18.40
CA ILE A 166 1.60 -7.94 16.95
C ILE A 166 0.22 -7.99 16.26
N ASP A 167 0.11 -7.35 15.10
CA ASP A 167 -1.11 -7.41 14.29
C ASP A 167 -1.07 -8.59 13.32
N VAL A 168 -1.63 -9.72 13.75
CA VAL A 168 -1.71 -10.94 12.92
C VAL A 168 -2.71 -10.83 11.75
N PHE A 169 -3.57 -9.81 11.73
CA PHE A 169 -4.65 -9.68 10.74
C PHE A 169 -4.40 -8.60 9.68
N MET A 170 -3.38 -7.76 9.86
CA MET A 170 -3.07 -6.68 8.93
C MET A 170 -2.67 -7.19 7.54
N ASP A 171 -2.95 -6.35 6.53
CA ASP A 171 -2.34 -6.47 5.21
C ASP A 171 -0.80 -6.39 5.33
N VAL A 172 -0.18 -7.56 5.28
CA VAL A 172 1.27 -7.75 5.34
C VAL A 172 2.05 -6.95 4.29
N ASN A 173 1.40 -6.42 3.24
CA ASN A 173 2.06 -5.64 2.20
C ASN A 173 2.18 -4.15 2.54
N LYS A 174 1.59 -3.68 3.64
CA LYS A 174 1.58 -2.27 4.02
C LYS A 174 2.09 -2.09 5.45
N ILE A 175 3.32 -1.57 5.58
CA ILE A 175 3.87 -1.20 6.90
C ILE A 175 3.09 -0.03 7.50
N GLU A 176 2.17 -0.37 8.40
CA GLU A 176 1.40 0.55 9.21
C GLU A 176 1.28 -0.04 10.62
N ASN A 177 1.44 0.79 11.66
CA ASN A 177 1.08 0.40 13.01
C ASN A 177 -0.24 1.09 13.33
N PHE A 178 -1.17 0.38 13.96
CA PHE A 178 -2.44 0.95 14.40
C PHE A 178 -2.35 1.29 15.88
N VAL A 179 -2.89 2.45 16.24
CA VAL A 179 -3.00 2.82 17.64
C VAL A 179 -4.43 3.18 17.94
N GLU A 180 -5.02 2.43 18.86
CA GLU A 180 -6.35 2.64 19.39
C GLU A 180 -6.22 3.29 20.77
N LYS A 181 -7.03 4.30 21.04
CA LYS A 181 -7.09 4.95 22.34
C LYS A 181 -8.53 5.12 22.76
N ASP A 182 -8.83 4.69 23.98
CA ASP A 182 -10.04 5.09 24.70
C ASP A 182 -9.65 5.87 25.97
N ASP A 183 -10.61 6.08 26.87
CA ASP A 183 -10.41 6.89 28.09
C ASP A 183 -9.49 6.20 29.11
N GLU A 184 -9.36 4.87 29.08
CA GLU A 184 -8.61 4.09 30.08
C GLU A 184 -7.34 3.45 29.51
N ARG A 185 -7.31 3.14 28.20
CA ARG A 185 -6.20 2.40 27.58
C ARG A 185 -5.78 2.90 26.21
N ILE A 186 -4.51 2.64 25.89
CA ILE A 186 -3.89 2.79 24.58
C ILE A 186 -3.44 1.40 24.12
N ILE A 187 -3.95 0.94 22.98
CA ILE A 187 -3.55 -0.33 22.38
C ILE A 187 -2.75 -0.04 21.11
N ILE A 188 -1.53 -0.57 21.04
CA ILE A 188 -0.63 -0.41 19.90
C ILE A 188 -0.51 -1.75 19.18
N TRP A 189 -0.98 -1.81 17.94
CA TRP A 189 -0.87 -2.95 17.04
C TRP A 189 0.32 -2.76 16.11
N ILE A 190 1.30 -3.66 16.21
CA ILE A 190 2.59 -3.60 15.53
C ILE A 190 2.60 -4.49 14.30
N HIS A 191 3.11 -3.96 13.19
CA HIS A 191 3.22 -4.77 11.98
C HIS A 191 4.14 -5.99 12.15
N PRO A 192 3.73 -7.17 11.66
CA PRO A 192 4.51 -8.41 11.73
C PRO A 192 5.96 -8.36 11.25
N VAL A 193 6.35 -7.43 10.37
CA VAL A 193 7.73 -7.32 9.89
C VAL A 193 8.70 -6.85 10.99
N PHE A 194 8.18 -6.26 12.07
CA PHE A 194 8.97 -5.87 13.23
C PHE A 194 9.16 -7.04 14.22
N LEU A 195 8.50 -8.18 14.02
CA LEU A 195 8.78 -9.41 14.78
C LEU A 195 10.28 -9.79 14.70
N PHE A 196 10.92 -9.49 13.57
CA PHE A 196 12.33 -9.80 13.31
C PHE A 196 13.31 -8.68 13.67
N SER A 197 12.82 -7.63 14.33
CA SER A 197 13.63 -6.47 14.73
C SER A 197 14.36 -6.72 16.04
N ASN A 198 15.52 -6.09 16.19
CA ASN A 198 16.22 -6.06 17.46
C ASN A 198 15.55 -5.12 18.47
N ASP A 199 15.94 -5.24 19.73
CA ASP A 199 15.37 -4.56 20.90
C ASP A 199 15.43 -3.04 20.74
N ASP A 200 16.54 -2.52 20.23
CA ASP A 200 16.73 -1.10 20.03
C ASP A 200 15.76 -0.52 18.97
N VAL A 201 15.51 -1.27 17.90
CA VAL A 201 14.51 -0.87 16.89
C VAL A 201 13.11 -0.92 17.48
N LEU A 202 12.79 -1.94 18.28
CA LEU A 202 11.48 -2.07 18.93
C LEU A 202 11.24 -0.97 19.96
N ARG A 203 12.26 -0.63 20.77
CA ARG A 203 12.23 0.52 21.70
C ARG A 203 12.02 1.82 20.95
N GLY A 204 12.70 2.00 19.81
CA GLY A 204 12.53 3.15 18.94
C GLY A 204 11.13 3.25 18.32
N LEU A 205 10.58 2.13 17.89
CA LEU A 205 9.22 2.05 17.38
C LEU A 205 8.25 2.48 18.48
N LEU A 206 8.34 1.86 19.66
CA LEU A 206 7.40 2.10 20.73
C LEU A 206 7.46 3.55 21.23
N ALA A 207 8.65 4.09 21.44
CA ALA A 207 8.84 5.49 21.80
C ALA A 207 8.25 6.44 20.74
N TYR A 208 8.36 6.10 19.44
CA TYR A 208 7.74 6.87 18.38
C TYR A 208 6.20 6.82 18.44
N GLU A 209 5.59 5.65 18.60
CA GLU A 209 4.13 5.53 18.67
C GLU A 209 3.57 6.23 19.93
N LEU A 210 4.21 6.04 21.08
CA LEU A 210 3.84 6.68 22.34
C LEU A 210 4.03 8.21 22.30
N SER A 211 4.98 8.70 21.51
CA SER A 211 5.19 10.14 21.35
C SER A 211 4.01 10.89 20.76
N ARG A 212 3.08 10.19 20.10
CA ARG A 212 1.84 10.75 19.57
C ARG A 212 0.89 11.20 20.70
N PHE A 213 1.04 10.64 21.91
CA PHE A 213 0.25 10.99 23.09
C PHE A 213 1.01 11.86 24.06
N LYS A 214 2.29 11.53 24.35
CA LYS A 214 3.16 12.34 25.20
C LYS A 214 4.49 12.62 24.50
N SER A 215 4.70 13.88 24.11
CA SER A 215 5.89 14.29 23.35
C SER A 215 7.21 14.03 24.06
N ARG A 216 7.22 13.86 25.39
CA ARG A 216 8.41 13.53 26.18
C ARG A 216 9.07 12.22 25.74
N PHE A 217 8.30 11.25 25.22
CA PHE A 217 8.87 10.04 24.62
C PHE A 217 9.82 10.32 23.45
N LEU A 218 9.65 11.43 22.72
CA LEU A 218 10.64 11.85 21.72
C LEU A 218 11.98 12.18 22.36
N GLU A 219 11.99 12.94 23.47
CA GLU A 219 13.25 13.35 24.11
C GLU A 219 13.97 12.18 24.77
N VAL A 220 13.23 11.27 25.41
CA VAL A 220 13.83 10.12 26.10
C VAL A 220 14.30 9.06 25.09
N GLY A 221 13.48 8.75 24.09
CA GLY A 221 13.73 7.66 23.14
C GLY A 221 14.44 8.05 21.85
N TYR A 222 14.91 9.30 21.68
CA TYR A 222 15.31 9.79 20.34
C TYR A 222 16.38 8.95 19.65
N LYS A 223 17.35 8.40 20.41
CA LYS A 223 18.43 7.57 19.86
C LYS A 223 17.90 6.28 19.26
N ASP A 224 16.95 5.65 19.93
CA ASP A 224 16.32 4.42 19.44
C ASP A 224 15.32 4.73 18.32
N ILE A 225 14.62 5.86 18.38
CA ILE A 225 13.77 6.33 17.27
C ILE A 225 14.59 6.49 15.98
N ILE A 226 15.85 6.94 16.05
CA ILE A 226 16.74 6.99 14.87
C ILE A 226 16.98 5.59 14.29
N LYS A 227 17.22 4.58 15.15
CA LYS A 227 17.42 3.19 14.71
C LYS A 227 16.15 2.63 14.06
N TYR A 228 14.98 2.88 14.66
CA TYR A 228 13.69 2.57 14.04
C TYR A 228 13.52 3.25 12.68
N CYS A 229 13.82 4.55 12.58
CA CYS A 229 13.71 5.28 11.32
C CYS A 229 14.65 4.70 10.24
N ARG A 230 15.86 4.29 10.62
CA ARG A 230 16.81 3.61 9.72
C ARG A 230 16.24 2.30 9.21
N GLU A 231 15.65 1.50 10.09
CA GLU A 231 15.03 0.23 9.70
C GLU A 231 13.78 0.45 8.82
N LEU A 232 12.92 1.40 9.17
CA LEU A 232 11.75 1.74 8.37
C LEU A 232 12.15 2.24 6.97
N LYS A 233 13.23 3.02 6.86
CA LYS A 233 13.83 3.42 5.58
C LYS A 233 14.38 2.22 4.82
N LYS A 234 15.04 1.26 5.47
CA LYS A 234 15.45 0.00 4.82
C LYS A 234 14.28 -0.82 4.32
N LEU A 235 13.15 -0.85 5.03
CA LEU A 235 11.98 -1.63 4.65
C LEU A 235 11.13 -0.95 3.58
N THR A 236 11.09 0.39 3.54
CA THR A 236 10.14 1.14 2.68
C THR A 236 10.78 2.13 1.71
N ASN A 237 12.08 2.39 1.82
CA ASN A 237 12.74 3.52 1.19
C ASN A 237 12.12 4.91 1.51
N LYS A 238 11.20 4.99 2.48
CA LYS A 238 10.59 6.25 2.93
C LYS A 238 11.42 6.87 4.04
N LYS A 239 11.52 8.19 4.02
CA LYS A 239 12.11 8.98 5.10
C LYS A 239 11.02 9.39 6.10
N PRO A 240 11.04 8.93 7.35
CA PRO A 240 10.03 9.29 8.33
C PRO A 240 10.12 10.78 8.70
N LYS A 241 8.98 11.48 8.73
CA LYS A 241 8.93 12.92 9.09
C LYS A 241 9.41 13.19 10.52
N VAL A 242 9.33 12.21 11.41
CA VAL A 242 9.78 12.36 12.80
C VAL A 242 11.28 12.67 12.90
N LEU A 243 12.09 12.29 11.90
CA LEU A 243 13.52 12.60 11.87
C LEU A 243 13.81 14.09 11.99
N GLU A 244 12.94 14.97 11.49
CA GLU A 244 13.10 16.42 11.64
C GLU A 244 13.02 16.83 13.13
N LYS A 245 12.03 16.30 13.86
CA LYS A 245 11.88 16.55 15.30
C LYS A 245 13.04 15.97 16.10
N ILE A 246 13.51 14.77 15.73
CA ILE A 246 14.65 14.13 16.38
C ILE A 246 15.95 14.88 16.11
N LYS A 247 16.11 15.47 14.92
CA LYS A 247 17.26 16.32 14.57
C LYS A 247 17.32 17.56 15.44
N ASP A 248 16.18 18.19 15.71
CA ASP A 248 16.11 19.34 16.63
C ASP A 248 16.51 18.96 18.06
N ILE A 249 16.07 17.79 18.53
CA ILE A 249 16.45 17.25 19.85
C ILE A 249 17.96 16.97 19.91
N ALA A 250 18.51 16.29 18.90
CA ALA A 250 19.94 15.98 18.85
C ALA A 250 20.80 17.27 18.81
N ASN A 251 20.36 18.30 18.06
CA ASN A 251 21.01 19.61 18.06
C ASN A 251 20.97 20.29 19.44
N LYS A 252 19.83 20.24 20.13
CA LYS A 252 19.67 20.81 21.48
C LYS A 252 20.64 20.18 22.49
N TYR A 253 20.92 18.89 22.37
CA TYR A 253 21.85 18.16 23.25
C TYR A 253 23.31 18.16 22.76
N GLY A 254 23.58 18.63 21.53
CA GLY A 254 24.90 18.53 20.92
C GLY A 254 25.34 17.08 20.64
N ASP A 255 24.39 16.19 20.37
CA ASP A 255 24.67 14.76 20.09
C ASP A 255 25.09 14.58 18.62
N ILE A 256 26.40 14.68 18.39
CA ILE A 256 27.01 14.61 17.06
C ILE A 256 26.79 13.24 16.40
N ASP A 257 26.85 12.16 17.18
CA ASP A 257 26.70 10.78 16.66
C ASP A 257 25.30 10.56 16.10
N SER A 258 24.29 11.04 16.82
CA SER A 258 22.89 10.99 16.39
C SER A 258 22.65 11.84 15.14
N LEU A 259 23.26 13.04 15.07
CA LEU A 259 23.18 13.90 13.88
C LEU A 259 23.82 13.25 12.64
N ASN A 260 24.94 12.53 12.82
CA ASN A 260 25.58 11.78 11.74
C ASN A 260 24.68 10.65 11.24
N LEU A 261 24.11 9.85 12.14
CA LEU A 261 23.16 8.79 11.80
C LEU A 261 21.92 9.32 11.08
N ILE A 262 21.38 10.46 11.52
CA ILE A 262 20.26 11.12 10.83
C ILE A 262 20.69 11.49 9.40
N ASN A 263 21.85 12.13 9.23
CA ASN A 263 22.33 12.51 7.91
C ASN A 263 22.59 11.29 7.00
N GLU A 264 23.05 10.14 7.53
CA GLU A 264 23.13 8.89 6.76
C GLU A 264 21.76 8.46 6.23
N ILE A 265 20.75 8.40 7.10
CA ILE A 265 19.37 7.99 6.73
C ILE A 265 18.75 8.97 5.71
N GLU A 266 19.10 10.25 5.79
CA GLU A 266 18.58 11.30 4.89
C GLU A 266 19.19 11.26 3.49
N ASN A 267 20.41 10.72 3.34
CA ASN A 267 21.18 10.77 2.10
C ASN A 267 21.42 9.39 1.43
N GLU A 268 21.03 8.28 2.07
CA GLU A 268 20.89 6.93 1.46
C GLU A 268 19.60 6.78 0.64
#